data_AF-A0A9D6VDW4-F1
#
_entry.id   AF-A0A9D6VDW4-F1
#
_cell.length_a   1.000
_cell.length_b   1.000
_cell.length_c   1.000
_cell.angle_alpha   90.00
_cell.angle_beta   90.00
_cell.angle_gamma   90.00
#
_symmetry.space_group_name_H-M   'P 1'
#
loop_
_entity.id
_entity.type
_entity.pdbx_description
1 polymer ?
#
loop_
_entity_poly.entity_id
_entity_poly.type
_entity_poly.pdbx_seq_one_letter_code
_entity_poly.pdbx_strand_id
1 'polypeptide(L)'
;MQRIRKSFLTLAVTASVLLGASIAVTPASAATINFSFTGTALVTNVLLSSQGISGGGGSASGSFNYDSITGLISAPSLSISIPAIAPSPSPYVLTGVPSASNLVQIFNDQVIGPNVRDRWLAASDVTGALLPNGYQAYRFDLNLDQLVASPSVPNLFPPTSPLNPPSLSDISKPITTKQWRVLFQNATGDTVSVVGAVSSITAVPLPPAVILFGAGLVALIGLGARNWQRAQA
;
A
#
# COMPACT_ATOMS: atom_id res chain seq x y z
N MET A 1 -17.59 13.35 -59.93
CA MET A 1 -17.81 12.81 -58.56
C MET A 1 -16.61 12.07 -57.95
N GLN A 2 -15.71 11.44 -58.72
CA GLN A 2 -14.53 10.73 -58.15
C GLN A 2 -13.50 11.63 -57.45
N ARG A 3 -13.35 12.91 -57.82
CA ARG A 3 -12.37 13.83 -57.21
C ARG A 3 -12.71 14.23 -55.77
N ILE A 4 -14.00 14.38 -55.44
CA ILE A 4 -14.46 14.77 -54.09
C ILE A 4 -14.21 13.65 -53.06
N ARG A 5 -14.34 12.38 -53.49
CA ARG A 5 -14.07 11.21 -52.64
C ARG A 5 -12.59 11.08 -52.25
N LYS A 6 -11.68 11.49 -53.13
CA LYS A 6 -10.23 11.41 -52.86
C LYS A 6 -9.82 12.43 -51.79
N SER A 7 -10.29 13.68 -51.86
CA SER A 7 -9.98 14.71 -50.86
C SER A 7 -10.49 14.39 -49.45
N PHE A 8 -11.69 13.81 -49.33
CA PHE A 8 -12.23 13.40 -48.03
C PHE A 8 -11.43 12.27 -47.38
N LEU A 9 -10.98 11.30 -48.20
CA LEU A 9 -10.15 10.19 -47.72
C LEU A 9 -8.79 10.69 -47.21
N THR A 10 -8.16 11.62 -47.95
CA THR A 10 -6.88 12.20 -47.53
C THR A 10 -7.03 12.95 -46.21
N LEU A 11 -8.08 13.76 -46.05
CA LEU A 11 -8.33 14.50 -44.82
C LEU A 11 -8.57 13.57 -43.62
N ALA A 12 -9.34 12.50 -43.80
CA ALA A 12 -9.60 11.51 -42.76
C ALA A 12 -8.33 10.77 -42.34
N VAL A 13 -7.48 10.38 -43.29
CA VAL A 13 -6.20 9.73 -43.01
C VAL A 13 -5.23 10.69 -42.32
N THR A 14 -5.08 11.93 -42.80
CA THR A 14 -4.21 12.93 -42.17
C THR A 14 -4.68 13.28 -40.76
N ALA A 15 -5.98 13.44 -40.54
CA ALA A 15 -6.54 13.66 -39.21
C ALA A 15 -6.28 12.46 -38.29
N SER A 16 -6.44 11.24 -38.77
CA SER A 16 -6.21 10.01 -37.99
C SER A 16 -4.73 9.84 -37.61
N VAL A 17 -3.82 10.18 -38.51
CA VAL A 17 -2.37 10.16 -38.26
C VAL A 17 -1.96 11.29 -37.30
N LEU A 18 -2.52 12.49 -37.43
CA LEU A 18 -2.27 13.58 -36.49
C LEU A 18 -2.79 13.23 -35.08
N LEU A 19 -4.00 12.66 -35.00
CA LEU A 19 -4.59 12.22 -33.75
C LEU A 19 -3.78 11.09 -33.11
N GLY A 20 -3.36 10.09 -33.90
CA GLY A 20 -2.51 8.99 -33.43
C GLY A 20 -1.10 9.43 -32.99
N ALA A 21 -0.50 10.39 -33.70
CA ALA A 21 0.81 10.95 -33.36
C ALA A 21 0.75 11.95 -32.17
N SER A 22 -0.42 12.54 -31.91
CA SER A 22 -0.65 13.43 -30.77
C SER A 22 -0.96 12.72 -29.46
N ILE A 23 -1.10 11.38 -29.48
CA ILE A 23 -1.10 10.58 -28.25
C ILE A 23 0.33 10.58 -27.75
N ALA A 24 0.69 11.59 -26.96
CA ALA A 24 1.88 11.54 -26.13
C ALA A 24 1.78 10.23 -25.33
N VAL A 25 2.62 9.26 -25.67
CA VAL A 25 2.80 8.06 -24.87
C VAL A 25 3.55 8.50 -23.63
N THR A 26 2.86 9.23 -22.75
CA THR A 26 3.31 9.33 -21.37
C THR A 26 3.32 7.89 -20.87
N PRO A 27 4.46 7.35 -20.39
CA PRO A 27 4.43 6.07 -19.72
C PRO A 27 3.33 6.17 -18.66
N ALA A 28 2.36 5.24 -18.71
CA ALA A 28 1.29 5.16 -17.73
C ALA A 28 1.92 4.74 -16.40
N SER A 29 2.56 5.68 -15.72
CA SER A 29 3.19 5.52 -14.42
C SER A 29 2.24 6.09 -13.38
N ALA A 30 1.19 5.33 -13.09
CA ALA A 30 0.24 5.62 -12.02
C ALA A 30 -0.44 4.31 -11.61
N ALA A 31 0.35 3.33 -11.18
CA ALA A 31 -0.22 2.15 -10.56
C ALA A 31 -0.34 2.44 -9.07
N THR A 32 -1.55 2.79 -8.62
CA THR A 32 -1.91 2.51 -7.23
C THR A 32 -1.67 1.03 -7.00
N ILE A 33 -0.93 0.70 -5.94
CA ILE A 33 -0.56 -0.66 -5.60
C ILE A 33 -1.41 -1.05 -4.40
N ASN A 34 -2.16 -2.14 -4.53
CA ASN A 34 -2.82 -2.72 -3.38
C ASN A 34 -1.83 -3.65 -2.68
N PHE A 35 -1.52 -3.31 -1.43
CA PHE A 35 -0.75 -4.15 -0.55
C PHE A 35 -1.67 -4.95 0.33
N SER A 36 -1.39 -6.24 0.47
CA SER A 36 -1.96 -7.03 1.54
C SER A 36 -0.89 -7.82 2.26
N PHE A 37 -1.07 -7.97 3.56
CA PHE A 37 -0.17 -8.75 4.39
C PHE A 37 -0.96 -9.67 5.29
N THR A 38 -0.31 -10.79 5.64
CA THR A 38 -0.73 -11.64 6.74
C THR A 38 0.46 -11.94 7.64
N GLY A 39 0.17 -12.19 8.90
CA GLY A 39 1.18 -12.40 9.92
C GLY A 39 0.61 -13.04 11.16
N THR A 40 1.51 -13.44 12.04
CA THR A 40 1.18 -13.92 13.39
C THR A 40 1.54 -12.84 14.39
N ALA A 41 0.71 -12.69 15.43
CA ALA A 41 1.01 -11.79 16.55
C ALA A 41 1.90 -12.49 17.56
N LEU A 42 2.94 -11.79 17.99
CA LEU A 42 3.80 -12.20 19.09
C LEU A 42 3.80 -11.10 20.13
N VAL A 43 2.97 -11.24 21.15
CA VAL A 43 2.91 -10.24 22.23
C VAL A 43 4.15 -10.39 23.08
N THR A 44 5.05 -9.43 22.97
CA THR A 44 6.33 -9.42 23.69
C THR A 44 6.29 -8.60 24.98
N ASN A 45 5.21 -7.86 25.24
CA ASN A 45 5.13 -6.94 26.38
C ASN A 45 4.24 -7.47 27.50
N VAL A 46 4.83 -7.66 28.68
CA VAL A 46 4.17 -8.16 29.90
C VAL A 46 3.01 -7.25 30.33
N LEU A 47 3.10 -5.94 30.09
CA LEU A 47 2.06 -4.96 30.44
C LEU A 47 0.76 -5.13 29.63
N LEU A 48 0.86 -5.74 28.44
CA LEU A 48 -0.30 -6.08 27.61
C LEU A 48 -0.82 -7.48 27.96
N SER A 49 0.07 -8.40 28.37
CA SER A 49 -0.32 -9.75 28.78
C SER A 49 -1.14 -9.82 30.06
N SER A 50 -0.93 -8.92 31.02
CA SER A 50 -1.70 -8.86 32.27
C SER A 50 -3.12 -8.31 32.09
N GLN A 51 -3.47 -7.85 30.88
CA GLN A 51 -4.71 -7.11 30.60
C GLN A 51 -5.50 -7.72 29.44
N GLY A 52 -5.27 -9.00 29.17
CA GLY A 52 -6.08 -9.67 28.18
C GLY A 52 -5.47 -9.72 26.79
N ILE A 53 -4.15 -9.62 26.59
CA ILE A 53 -3.53 -9.81 25.27
C ILE A 53 -2.45 -10.90 25.41
N SER A 54 -2.76 -12.17 25.09
CA SER A 54 -1.79 -13.27 25.22
C SER A 54 -0.86 -13.38 24.02
N GLY A 55 0.42 -13.67 24.29
CA GLY A 55 1.48 -13.77 23.28
C GLY A 55 1.47 -15.00 22.37
N GLY A 56 0.38 -15.76 22.33
CA GLY A 56 0.31 -16.99 21.55
C GLY A 56 -0.96 -17.09 20.72
N GLY A 57 -0.81 -17.06 19.39
CA GLY A 57 -1.86 -17.49 18.45
C GLY A 57 -2.68 -16.40 17.77
N GLY A 58 -2.29 -15.13 17.91
CA GLY A 58 -2.95 -14.04 17.19
C GLY A 58 -2.61 -14.04 15.71
N SER A 59 -3.53 -13.53 14.90
CA SER A 59 -3.30 -13.26 13.48
C SER A 59 -3.38 -11.77 13.22
N ALA A 60 -2.53 -11.28 12.34
CA ALA A 60 -2.67 -9.95 11.78
C ALA A 60 -2.87 -10.10 10.28
N SER A 61 -3.87 -9.43 9.75
CA SER A 61 -4.02 -9.22 8.33
C SER A 61 -4.38 -7.78 8.08
N GLY A 62 -4.11 -7.33 6.87
CA GLY A 62 -4.51 -6.00 6.47
C GLY A 62 -4.19 -5.74 5.03
N SER A 63 -4.76 -4.66 4.53
CA SER A 63 -4.46 -4.14 3.22
C SER A 63 -4.42 -2.63 3.23
N PHE A 64 -3.70 -2.06 2.27
CA PHE A 64 -3.69 -0.63 2.06
C PHE A 64 -3.36 -0.31 0.61
N ASN A 65 -3.92 0.79 0.13
CA ASN A 65 -3.67 1.29 -1.22
C ASN A 65 -2.55 2.31 -1.15
N TYR A 66 -1.47 2.01 -1.84
CA TYR A 66 -0.32 2.89 -1.94
C TYR A 66 -0.31 3.58 -3.29
N ASP A 67 -0.15 4.89 -3.27
CA ASP A 67 0.08 5.66 -4.47
C ASP A 67 1.58 5.91 -4.64
N SER A 68 2.16 5.25 -5.64
CA SER A 68 3.57 5.39 -5.98
C SER A 68 3.94 6.81 -6.44
N ILE A 69 2.98 7.64 -6.85
CA ILE A 69 3.26 9.03 -7.25
C ILE A 69 3.44 9.91 -6.02
N THR A 70 2.54 9.78 -5.04
CA THR A 70 2.53 10.65 -3.85
C THR A 70 3.32 10.07 -2.68
N GLY A 71 3.63 8.78 -2.71
CA GLY A 71 4.26 8.08 -1.58
C GLY A 71 3.30 7.84 -0.41
N LEU A 72 2.02 8.15 -0.58
CA LEU A 72 1.01 8.13 0.48
C LEU A 72 0.28 6.80 0.53
N ILE A 73 -0.16 6.45 1.74
CA ILE A 73 -1.02 5.31 1.98
C ILE A 73 -2.46 5.81 2.18
N SER A 74 -3.37 5.24 1.40
CA SER A 74 -4.81 5.49 1.49
C SER A 74 -5.56 4.23 1.94
N ALA A 75 -6.65 4.44 2.67
CA ALA A 75 -7.57 3.40 3.14
C ALA A 75 -6.90 2.17 3.78
N PRO A 76 -6.14 2.31 4.88
CA PRO A 76 -5.61 1.16 5.59
C PRO A 76 -6.76 0.37 6.22
N SER A 77 -6.94 -0.86 5.77
CA SER A 77 -7.79 -1.84 6.43
C SER A 77 -6.91 -2.78 7.25
N LEU A 78 -7.09 -2.81 8.56
CA LEU A 78 -6.25 -3.60 9.45
C LEU A 78 -7.16 -4.48 10.30
N SER A 79 -6.96 -5.78 10.20
CA SER A 79 -7.68 -6.78 10.98
C SER A 79 -6.65 -7.53 11.81
N ILE A 80 -6.38 -7.01 13.00
CA ILE A 80 -5.47 -7.66 13.94
C ILE A 80 -6.31 -8.39 14.97
N SER A 81 -6.27 -9.71 14.93
CA SER A 81 -6.85 -10.55 15.97
C SER A 81 -5.74 -10.90 16.95
N ILE A 82 -5.69 -10.17 18.07
CA ILE A 82 -4.84 -10.57 19.19
C ILE A 82 -5.70 -11.40 20.15
N PRO A 83 -5.30 -12.63 20.52
CA PRO A 83 -6.12 -13.48 21.35
C PRO A 83 -6.26 -12.82 22.71
N ALA A 84 -7.50 -12.63 23.12
CA ALA A 84 -7.76 -12.06 24.41
C ALA A 84 -7.50 -13.09 25.51
N ILE A 85 -6.86 -12.69 26.61
CA ILE A 85 -7.07 -13.38 27.89
C ILE A 85 -8.34 -12.75 28.48
N ALA A 86 -9.24 -13.59 28.98
CA ALA A 86 -10.52 -13.19 29.55
C ALA A 86 -10.41 -11.91 30.43
N PRO A 87 -11.40 -11.00 30.39
CA PRO A 87 -12.81 -11.26 30.05
C PRO A 87 -13.28 -10.76 28.67
N SER A 88 -12.41 -10.28 27.79
CA SER A 88 -12.83 -9.85 26.44
C SER A 88 -13.04 -11.06 25.52
N PRO A 89 -14.25 -11.36 25.00
CA PRO A 89 -14.47 -12.46 24.08
C PRO A 89 -14.21 -12.09 22.61
N SER A 90 -13.85 -10.83 22.31
CA SER A 90 -13.74 -10.33 20.93
C SER A 90 -12.31 -9.92 20.57
N PRO A 91 -11.86 -10.20 19.33
CA PRO A 91 -10.55 -9.79 18.86
C PRO A 91 -10.42 -8.27 18.85
N TYR A 92 -9.23 -7.76 19.16
CA TYR A 92 -8.95 -6.32 19.19
C TYR A 92 -8.80 -5.74 17.78
N VAL A 93 -9.90 -5.28 17.18
CA VAL A 93 -9.90 -4.74 15.81
C VAL A 93 -9.33 -3.32 15.78
N LEU A 94 -8.44 -3.07 14.82
CA LEU A 94 -7.92 -1.74 14.49
C LEU A 94 -8.62 -1.20 13.25
N THR A 95 -8.60 0.11 13.08
CA THR A 95 -9.04 0.72 11.82
C THR A 95 -8.03 1.77 11.42
N GLY A 96 -7.61 1.77 10.16
CA GLY A 96 -6.73 2.79 9.63
C GLY A 96 -7.41 4.14 9.60
N VAL A 97 -6.72 5.16 10.07
CA VAL A 97 -7.20 6.54 10.03
C VAL A 97 -6.59 7.20 8.80
N PRO A 98 -7.37 7.76 7.86
CA PRO A 98 -6.81 8.53 6.76
C PRO A 98 -6.10 9.77 7.31
N SER A 99 -4.78 9.79 7.29
CA SER A 99 -3.98 10.92 7.78
C SER A 99 -2.78 11.19 6.84
N ALA A 100 -2.24 12.40 6.90
CA ALA A 100 -1.02 12.76 6.18
C ALA A 100 0.23 12.05 6.74
N SER A 101 0.13 11.42 7.92
CA SER A 101 1.19 10.61 8.52
C SER A 101 1.27 9.20 7.91
N ASN A 102 0.28 8.81 7.11
CA ASN A 102 0.23 7.51 6.45
C ASN A 102 1.13 7.49 5.22
N LEU A 103 2.24 6.76 5.30
CA LEU A 103 3.29 6.85 4.29
C LEU A 103 4.11 5.57 4.19
N VAL A 104 4.77 5.42 3.05
CA VAL A 104 5.84 4.44 2.87
C VAL A 104 7.18 5.17 2.95
N GLN A 105 8.07 4.72 3.83
CA GLN A 105 9.47 5.16 3.87
C GLN A 105 10.36 4.05 3.37
N ILE A 106 11.30 4.42 2.51
CA ILE A 106 12.42 3.57 2.15
C ILE A 106 13.69 4.22 2.66
N PHE A 107 14.45 3.42 3.38
CA PHE A 107 15.83 3.71 3.69
C PHE A 107 16.68 2.76 2.87
N ASN A 108 17.49 3.32 1.98
CA ASN A 108 18.38 2.58 1.09
C ASN A 108 19.82 3.00 1.40
N ASP A 109 20.65 2.03 1.71
CA ASP A 109 22.04 2.17 2.10
C ASP A 109 22.26 3.13 3.28
N GLN A 110 21.33 3.10 4.24
CA GLN A 110 21.39 3.93 5.43
C GLN A 110 21.39 3.08 6.69
N VAL A 111 22.34 3.35 7.59
CA VAL A 111 22.39 2.69 8.89
C VAL A 111 21.35 3.31 9.82
N ILE A 112 20.17 2.68 9.96
CA ILE A 112 19.02 3.22 10.74
C ILE A 112 18.94 2.57 12.13
N GLY A 113 19.96 1.83 12.53
CA GLY A 113 20.00 1.12 13.80
C GLY A 113 21.15 0.12 13.84
N PRO A 114 21.26 -0.66 14.92
CA PRO A 114 22.29 -1.68 15.04
C PRO A 114 22.11 -2.70 13.92
N ASN A 115 23.04 -2.68 12.96
CA ASN A 115 23.10 -3.62 11.85
C ASN A 115 21.89 -3.58 10.89
N VAL A 116 21.13 -2.49 10.74
CA VAL A 116 20.10 -2.38 9.68
C VAL A 116 20.65 -1.51 8.56
N ARG A 117 20.68 -2.01 7.32
CA ARG A 117 21.21 -1.28 6.15
C ARG A 117 20.11 -0.72 5.25
N ASP A 118 19.10 -1.53 4.99
CA ASP A 118 17.95 -1.15 4.19
C ASP A 118 16.68 -1.44 4.97
N ARG A 119 15.70 -0.56 4.83
CA ARG A 119 14.38 -0.71 5.44
C ARG A 119 13.31 -0.24 4.49
N TRP A 120 12.27 -1.04 4.38
CA TRP A 120 10.97 -0.58 3.90
C TRP A 120 9.99 -0.58 5.05
N LEU A 121 9.40 0.59 5.29
CA LEU A 121 8.46 0.86 6.36
C LEU A 121 7.17 1.36 5.73
N ALA A 122 6.06 0.65 5.92
CA ALA A 122 4.73 1.21 5.75
C ALA A 122 4.20 1.60 7.12
N ALA A 123 3.95 2.89 7.31
CA ALA A 123 3.42 3.44 8.55
C ALA A 123 2.01 3.97 8.31
N SER A 124 1.10 3.69 9.25
CA SER A 124 -0.25 4.22 9.24
C SER A 124 -0.67 4.60 10.65
N ASP A 125 -1.36 5.71 10.76
CA ASP A 125 -2.14 6.02 11.96
C ASP A 125 -3.32 5.03 12.03
N VAL A 126 -3.60 4.57 13.23
CA VAL A 126 -4.69 3.64 13.51
C VAL A 126 -5.46 4.10 14.72
N THR A 127 -6.71 3.67 14.79
CA THR A 127 -7.53 3.79 15.98
C THR A 127 -8.05 2.42 16.36
N GLY A 128 -8.30 2.23 17.66
CA GLY A 128 -8.88 1.02 18.22
C GLY A 128 -9.59 1.34 19.52
N ALA A 129 -10.30 0.34 20.05
CA ALA A 129 -10.95 0.46 21.36
C ALA A 129 -9.92 0.79 22.45
N LEU A 130 -10.34 1.51 23.49
CA LEU A 130 -9.49 1.74 24.66
C LEU A 130 -9.32 0.42 25.43
N LEU A 131 -8.08 0.05 25.72
CA LEU A 131 -7.79 -1.09 26.58
C LEU A 131 -8.08 -0.75 28.05
N PRO A 132 -8.39 -1.74 28.92
CA PRO A 132 -8.73 -1.50 30.33
C PRO A 132 -7.66 -0.73 31.14
N ASN A 133 -6.40 -0.80 30.73
CA ASN A 133 -5.27 -0.09 31.33
C ASN A 133 -5.08 1.35 30.78
N GLY A 134 -6.04 1.86 30.01
CA GLY A 134 -6.02 3.22 29.46
C GLY A 134 -5.13 3.40 28.23
N TYR A 135 -4.62 2.31 27.64
CA TYR A 135 -3.85 2.36 26.41
C TYR A 135 -4.76 2.30 25.18
N GLN A 136 -4.46 3.12 24.18
CA GLN A 136 -5.13 3.11 22.88
C GLN A 136 -4.11 2.93 21.77
N ALA A 137 -4.43 2.13 20.76
CA ALA A 137 -3.61 2.03 19.56
C ALA A 137 -3.65 3.36 18.79
N TYR A 138 -2.49 3.82 18.37
CA TYR A 138 -2.35 5.06 17.60
C TYR A 138 -1.56 4.89 16.30
N ARG A 139 -0.68 3.88 16.22
CA ARG A 139 0.17 3.67 15.05
C ARG A 139 0.38 2.21 14.72
N PHE A 140 0.37 1.90 13.44
CA PHE A 140 0.75 0.62 12.86
C PHE A 140 1.97 0.81 11.96
N ASP A 141 2.98 -0.05 12.12
CA ASP A 141 4.16 -0.08 11.26
C ASP A 141 4.37 -1.50 10.72
N LEU A 142 4.61 -1.61 9.43
CA LEU A 142 5.04 -2.83 8.75
C LEU A 142 6.47 -2.64 8.24
N ASN A 143 7.41 -3.40 8.82
CA ASN A 143 8.84 -3.26 8.59
C ASN A 143 9.42 -4.49 7.89
N LEU A 144 10.14 -4.23 6.81
CA LEU A 144 10.97 -5.20 6.10
C LEU A 144 12.40 -4.68 6.13
N ASP A 145 13.24 -5.32 6.95
CA ASP A 145 14.63 -4.89 7.16
C ASP A 145 15.60 -5.90 6.56
N GLN A 146 16.70 -5.36 6.02
CA GLN A 146 17.89 -6.10 5.69
C GLN A 146 18.98 -5.78 6.71
N LEU A 147 19.51 -6.83 7.36
CA LEU A 147 20.62 -6.66 8.28
C LEU A 147 21.96 -6.54 7.52
N VAL A 148 22.90 -5.82 8.11
CA VAL A 148 24.32 -5.73 7.70
C VAL A 148 24.98 -7.07 8.01
N ALA A 149 24.70 -8.11 7.23
CA ALA A 149 25.31 -9.42 7.44
C ALA A 149 26.68 -9.54 6.75
N SER A 150 26.93 -8.79 5.67
CA SER A 150 28.22 -8.76 4.97
C SER A 150 28.23 -7.69 3.87
N PRO A 151 29.38 -7.08 3.51
CA PRO A 151 29.51 -6.19 2.34
C PRO A 151 29.16 -6.87 0.99
N SER A 152 29.05 -8.21 0.97
CA SER A 152 28.68 -8.98 -0.21
C SER A 152 27.16 -9.07 -0.46
N VAL A 153 26.35 -8.51 0.45
CA VAL A 153 24.90 -8.63 0.41
C VAL A 153 24.30 -7.47 -0.41
N PRO A 154 23.64 -7.74 -1.55
CA PRO A 154 23.08 -6.67 -2.40
C PRO A 154 21.99 -5.89 -1.65
N ASN A 155 21.81 -4.61 -1.99
CA ASN A 155 20.79 -3.76 -1.38
C ASN A 155 19.38 -4.33 -1.61
N LEU A 156 18.49 -4.13 -0.64
CA LEU A 156 17.09 -4.51 -0.72
C LEU A 156 16.37 -3.74 -1.84
N PHE A 157 16.81 -2.51 -2.10
CA PHE A 157 16.24 -1.62 -3.10
C PHE A 157 17.28 -1.21 -4.13
N PRO A 158 17.05 -1.46 -5.43
CA PRO A 158 17.84 -0.82 -6.47
C PRO A 158 17.56 0.68 -6.48
N PRO A 159 18.54 1.53 -6.86
CA PRO A 159 18.41 2.99 -6.83
C PRO A 159 17.29 3.56 -7.72
N THR A 160 16.70 2.74 -8.60
CA THR A 160 15.70 3.12 -9.60
C THR A 160 14.26 2.69 -9.27
N SER A 161 14.02 1.93 -8.19
CA SER A 161 12.68 1.47 -7.80
C SER A 161 12.40 1.70 -6.30
N PRO A 162 12.37 2.95 -5.82
CA PRO A 162 12.29 3.26 -4.40
C PRO A 162 10.85 3.30 -3.85
N LEU A 163 9.87 2.70 -4.54
CA LEU A 163 8.45 2.86 -4.17
C LEU A 163 7.70 1.52 -4.08
N ASN A 164 8.26 0.43 -4.62
CA ASN A 164 7.64 -0.89 -4.51
C ASN A 164 8.28 -1.67 -3.35
N PRO A 165 7.52 -2.20 -2.38
CA PRO A 165 8.05 -3.14 -1.41
C PRO A 165 8.63 -4.36 -2.12
N PRO A 166 9.65 -4.98 -1.52
CA PRO A 166 10.13 -6.25 -1.99
C PRO A 166 9.09 -7.34 -1.68
N SER A 167 8.84 -8.27 -2.62
CA SER A 167 8.04 -9.44 -2.31
C SER A 167 8.77 -10.32 -1.29
N LEU A 168 8.04 -11.00 -0.39
CA LEU A 168 8.66 -12.00 0.50
C LEU A 168 9.18 -13.22 -0.27
N SER A 169 8.65 -13.47 -1.47
CA SER A 169 9.09 -14.53 -2.38
C SER A 169 10.20 -14.09 -3.33
N ASP A 170 10.67 -12.84 -3.22
CA ASP A 170 11.79 -12.33 -4.01
C ASP A 170 13.08 -12.96 -3.47
N ILE A 171 13.32 -14.21 -3.86
CA ILE A 171 14.47 -15.06 -3.50
C ILE A 171 15.82 -14.37 -3.77
N SER A 172 15.82 -13.34 -4.60
CA SER A 172 16.98 -12.51 -4.92
C SER A 172 17.39 -11.54 -3.80
N LYS A 173 16.53 -11.28 -2.80
CA LYS A 173 16.73 -10.23 -1.80
C LYS A 173 16.78 -10.78 -0.36
N PRO A 174 17.83 -10.47 0.41
CA PRO A 174 18.02 -11.00 1.75
C PRO A 174 17.25 -10.17 2.79
N ILE A 175 15.93 -10.31 2.81
CA ILE A 175 15.09 -9.76 3.88
C ILE A 175 15.36 -10.55 5.16
N THR A 176 16.00 -9.91 6.14
CA THR A 176 16.43 -10.57 7.37
C THR A 176 15.42 -10.41 8.50
N THR A 177 14.63 -9.33 8.51
CA THR A 177 13.59 -9.11 9.49
C THR A 177 12.27 -8.76 8.80
N LYS A 178 11.22 -9.50 9.17
CA LYS A 178 9.87 -9.40 8.61
C LYS A 178 8.89 -9.21 9.76
N GLN A 179 8.59 -7.98 10.11
CA GLN A 179 7.80 -7.70 11.31
C GLN A 179 6.73 -6.65 11.05
N TRP A 180 5.61 -6.80 11.74
CA TRP A 180 4.65 -5.73 11.91
C TRP A 180 4.60 -5.36 13.38
N ARG A 181 4.19 -4.14 13.69
CA ARG A 181 3.97 -3.70 15.06
C ARG A 181 2.81 -2.73 15.14
N VAL A 182 2.13 -2.76 16.28
CA VAL A 182 1.14 -1.77 16.67
C VAL A 182 1.65 -1.08 17.92
N LEU A 183 1.68 0.24 17.90
CA LEU A 183 2.03 1.06 19.03
C LEU A 183 0.75 1.55 19.71
N PHE A 184 0.76 1.42 21.02
CA PHE A 184 -0.27 1.89 21.93
C PHE A 184 0.31 2.99 22.80
N GLN A 185 -0.53 3.95 23.18
CA GLN A 185 -0.16 5.04 24.07
C GLN A 185 -1.24 5.24 25.12
N ASN A 186 -0.85 5.60 26.35
CA ASN A 186 -1.77 6.01 27.41
C ASN A 186 -1.89 7.55 27.50
N ALA A 187 -2.77 8.05 28.36
CA ALA A 187 -2.97 9.49 28.58
C ALA A 187 -1.72 10.22 29.14
N THR A 188 -0.80 9.49 29.77
CA THR A 188 0.46 10.02 30.32
C THR A 188 1.56 10.11 29.25
N GLY A 189 1.35 9.49 28.08
CA GLY A 189 2.31 9.43 26.98
C GLY A 189 3.18 8.18 26.96
N ASP A 190 3.04 7.25 27.92
CA ASP A 190 3.77 5.99 27.93
C ASP A 190 3.35 5.13 26.73
N THR A 191 4.34 4.55 26.06
CA THR A 191 4.10 3.73 24.86
C THR A 191 4.43 2.27 25.10
N VAL A 192 3.56 1.39 24.62
CA VAL A 192 3.79 -0.05 24.56
C VAL A 192 3.51 -0.54 23.15
N SER A 193 4.16 -1.63 22.74
CA SER A 193 3.99 -2.18 21.39
C SER A 193 3.63 -3.65 21.40
N VAL A 194 2.76 -4.04 20.50
CA VAL A 194 2.58 -5.42 20.07
C VAL A 194 3.39 -5.61 18.80
N VAL A 195 4.21 -6.65 18.74
CA VAL A 195 5.00 -6.99 17.56
C VAL A 195 4.47 -8.31 17.00
N GLY A 196 4.68 -8.57 15.73
CA GLY A 196 4.39 -9.85 15.14
C GLY A 196 5.25 -10.11 13.93
N ALA A 197 5.25 -11.37 13.49
CA ALA A 197 5.98 -11.78 12.30
C ALA A 197 5.07 -11.69 11.08
N VAL A 198 5.61 -11.23 9.95
CA VAL A 198 4.90 -11.22 8.67
C VAL A 198 5.16 -12.55 7.97
N SER A 199 4.09 -13.26 7.61
CA SER A 199 4.16 -14.54 6.91
C SER A 199 3.95 -14.40 5.40
N SER A 200 3.14 -13.44 4.95
CA SER A 200 2.99 -13.12 3.53
C SER A 200 2.89 -11.61 3.29
N ILE A 201 3.44 -11.14 2.17
CA ILE A 201 3.16 -9.82 1.61
C ILE A 201 2.87 -10.00 0.12
N THR A 202 1.81 -9.35 -0.36
CA THR A 202 1.51 -9.30 -1.79
C THR A 202 1.34 -7.85 -2.20
N ALA A 203 1.94 -7.54 -3.34
CA ALA A 203 1.92 -6.24 -3.97
C ALA A 203 1.29 -6.43 -5.34
N VAL A 204 0.06 -5.97 -5.53
CA VAL A 204 -0.65 -6.11 -6.81
C VAL A 204 -0.84 -4.73 -7.40
N PRO A 205 -0.10 -4.38 -8.48
CA PRO A 205 -0.39 -3.19 -9.25
C PRO A 205 -1.83 -3.25 -9.77
N LEU A 206 -2.60 -2.18 -9.57
CA LEU A 206 -3.92 -2.09 -10.19
C LEU A 206 -3.75 -2.01 -11.72
N PRO A 207 -4.45 -2.86 -12.50
CA PRO A 207 -4.29 -2.87 -13.95
C PRO A 207 -4.61 -1.48 -14.54
N PRO A 208 -3.70 -0.87 -15.32
CA PRO A 208 -3.97 0.40 -16.01
C PRO A 208 -5.22 0.36 -16.89
N ALA A 209 -5.58 -0.84 -17.35
CA ALA A 209 -6.79 -1.13 -18.12
C ALA A 209 -8.08 -0.69 -17.40
N VAL A 210 -8.16 -0.71 -16.07
CA VAL A 210 -9.38 -0.27 -15.35
C VAL A 210 -9.58 1.23 -15.48
N ILE A 211 -8.49 2.01 -15.42
CA ILE A 211 -8.51 3.47 -15.60
C ILE A 211 -8.78 3.83 -17.06
N LEU A 212 -8.10 3.16 -18.00
CA LEU A 212 -8.29 3.35 -19.44
C LEU A 212 -9.70 2.95 -19.91
N PHE A 213 -10.26 1.87 -19.35
CA PHE A 213 -11.63 1.46 -19.62
C PHE A 213 -12.63 2.49 -19.07
N GLY A 214 -12.42 2.99 -17.85
CA GLY A 214 -13.25 4.05 -17.26
C GLY A 214 -13.22 5.35 -18.08
N ALA A 215 -12.03 5.84 -18.42
CA ALA A 215 -11.85 7.03 -19.25
C ALA A 215 -12.43 6.85 -20.66
N GLY A 216 -12.24 5.67 -21.25
CA GLY A 216 -12.80 5.31 -22.55
C GLY A 216 -14.33 5.29 -22.56
N LEU A 217 -14.95 4.78 -21.49
CA LEU A 217 -16.41 4.73 -21.35
C LEU A 217 -17.00 6.14 -21.20
N VAL A 218 -16.35 7.01 -20.41
CA VAL A 218 -16.74 8.44 -20.29
C VAL A 218 -16.61 9.16 -21.63
N ALA A 219 -15.52 8.93 -22.38
CA ALA A 219 -15.35 9.49 -23.72
C ALA A 219 -16.45 9.01 -24.69
N LEU A 220 -16.85 7.74 -24.59
CA LEU A 220 -17.91 7.15 -25.42
C LEU A 220 -19.29 7.78 -25.13
N ILE A 221 -19.61 8.02 -23.85
CA ILE A 221 -20.85 8.70 -23.44
C ILE A 221 -20.86 10.14 -23.97
N GLY A 222 -19.74 10.86 -23.88
CA GLY A 222 -19.60 12.21 -24.41
C GLY A 222 -19.76 12.29 -25.94
N LEU A 223 -19.26 11.28 -26.67
CA LEU A 223 -19.42 11.17 -28.13
C LEU A 223 -20.84 10.75 -28.53
N GLY A 224 -21.50 9.90 -27.75
CA GLY A 224 -22.88 9.46 -27.97
C GLY A 224 -23.90 10.59 -27.84
N ALA A 225 -23.73 11.51 -26.88
CA ALA A 225 -24.66 12.61 -26.64
C ALA A 225 -24.76 13.61 -27.81
N ARG A 226 -23.69 13.78 -28.60
CA ARG A 226 -23.66 14.72 -29.73
C ARG A 226 -24.46 14.24 -30.95
N ASN A 227 -24.67 12.93 -31.10
CA ASN A 227 -25.50 12.38 -32.18
C ASN A 227 -27.00 12.57 -31.91
N TRP A 228 -27.41 12.69 -30.64
CA TRP A 228 -28.82 12.89 -30.27
C TRP A 228 -29.27 14.33 -30.52
N GLN A 229 -28.38 15.31 -30.36
CA GLN A 229 -28.65 16.71 -30.71
C GLN A 229 -28.78 16.95 -32.23
N ARG A 230 -28.26 16.05 -33.07
CA ARG A 230 -28.39 16.13 -34.53
C ARG A 230 -29.60 15.38 -35.09
N ALA A 231 -30.24 14.53 -34.28
CA ALA A 231 -31.44 13.80 -34.68
C ALA A 231 -32.74 14.58 -34.38
N GLN A 232 -32.64 15.72 -33.70
CA GLN A 232 -33.76 16.61 -33.37
C GLN A 232 -33.75 17.96 -34.13
N ALA A 233 -32.86 18.11 -35.12
CA ALA A 233 -32.83 19.22 -36.07
C ALA A 233 -33.07 18.69 -37.48
#